data_AF-A0AAV9ZPF1-F1
#
_entry.id   AF-A0AAV9ZPF1-F1
#
_cell.length_a   1.000
_cell.length_b   1.000
_cell.length_c   1.000
_cell.angle_alpha   90.00
_cell.angle_beta   90.00
_cell.angle_gamma   90.00
#
_symmetry.space_group_name_H-M   'P 1'
#
loop_
_entity.id
_entity.type
_entity.pdbx_description
1 polymer ?
#
loop_
_entity_poly.entity_id
_entity_poly.type
_entity_poly.pdbx_seq_one_letter_code
_entity_poly.pdbx_strand_id
1 'polypeptide(L)'
;MSRSPSIDDPYKFDEGTFSFPPVSPARPFGHKLPELQLTRTRTKNTTRPQTPRSPPPFIPPKDLFRAAVRRVIALHRGTRFIATRNAGAEPGVDPHRANADAEYGEIQQKCIIEVADYSAVRCSLSRMTNQEFVDFMQGSTSNPRQPWVKVRWINIGGISYDVIKAMSMVYDLHPLALEDVFHAHPRARSKTDYYARHLFMRILCHELESSAQQNPDDQNHLDEFIPLPVHSPRTRRLFDLEEIRAASAQRRMQAAALTALKADERVNVHVAPMCIFLFRDGTVITIHSTPNLAITQPITTRVLQFKTILRTSADASLLVQSLLGLVTDEAFQVIAAYQEKIKKFERIILAKPSIETVRNLHILSADLILHRRTLAPVKTLIYGLRRYDADRAAALLDSDNSVKSEDVKEPGYMSRRSLVYLADVHDQIEQVLSQLDVIAGIGE
;
A
#
# COMPACT_ATOMS: atom_id res chain seq x y z
N MET A 1 55.00 -51.20 -11.05
CA MET A 1 55.61 -49.87 -11.26
C MET A 1 54.52 -48.88 -11.67
N SER A 2 54.69 -47.60 -11.31
CA SER A 2 53.74 -46.45 -11.37
C SER A 2 52.61 -46.54 -10.33
N ARG A 3 52.57 -45.84 -9.19
CA ARG A 3 53.01 -44.49 -8.72
C ARG A 3 52.30 -43.33 -9.43
N SER A 4 51.21 -42.88 -8.79
CA SER A 4 50.57 -41.57 -8.93
C SER A 4 51.23 -40.57 -7.97
N PRO A 5 51.52 -39.31 -8.38
CA PRO A 5 52.08 -38.29 -7.50
C PRO A 5 50.98 -37.44 -6.84
N SER A 6 51.22 -37.12 -5.57
CA SER A 6 50.53 -36.13 -4.74
C SER A 6 50.91 -34.70 -5.15
N ILE A 7 49.95 -33.79 -5.17
CA ILE A 7 50.16 -32.34 -5.23
C ILE A 7 49.58 -31.72 -3.97
N ASP A 8 50.41 -30.91 -3.33
CA ASP A 8 50.26 -30.27 -2.02
C ASP A 8 49.18 -29.17 -1.99
N ASP A 9 48.48 -29.08 -0.86
CA ASP A 9 47.45 -28.09 -0.55
C ASP A 9 48.06 -26.96 0.32
N PRO A 10 48.06 -25.68 -0.11
CA PRO A 10 48.84 -24.60 0.51
C PRO A 10 48.10 -23.82 1.60
N TYR A 11 47.25 -24.48 2.41
CA TYR A 11 46.57 -23.85 3.55
C TYR A 11 46.66 -24.69 4.82
N LYS A 12 47.88 -24.83 5.36
CA LYS A 12 48.10 -25.16 6.77
C LYS A 12 48.50 -23.89 7.52
N PHE A 13 47.64 -23.44 8.43
CA PHE A 13 47.99 -22.51 9.49
C PHE A 13 47.87 -23.23 10.84
N ASP A 14 48.86 -22.98 11.70
CA ASP A 14 49.18 -23.70 12.93
C ASP A 14 48.08 -23.69 13.99
N GLU A 15 47.84 -24.86 14.59
CA GLU A 15 47.09 -25.02 15.85
C GLU A 15 47.93 -24.50 17.02
N GLY A 16 47.80 -23.21 17.32
CA GLY A 16 48.26 -22.61 18.57
C GLY A 16 47.23 -22.79 19.69
N THR A 17 47.50 -23.71 20.62
CA THR A 17 46.80 -23.89 21.90
C THR A 17 46.66 -22.58 22.68
N PHE A 18 45.44 -22.06 22.82
CA PHE A 18 45.08 -21.07 23.84
C PHE A 18 44.33 -21.79 24.97
N SER A 19 44.94 -21.83 26.17
CA SER A 19 44.31 -22.37 27.37
C SER A 19 43.36 -21.33 28.00
N PHE A 20 42.14 -21.76 28.29
CA PHE A 20 41.20 -20.99 29.11
C PHE A 20 41.46 -21.30 30.59
N PRO A 21 41.50 -20.30 31.50
CA PRO A 21 41.63 -20.55 32.93
C PRO A 21 40.31 -21.10 33.52
N PRO A 22 40.38 -21.90 34.60
CA PRO A 22 39.23 -22.63 35.12
C PRO A 22 38.23 -21.74 35.87
N VAL A 23 36.94 -22.04 35.68
CA VAL A 23 35.81 -21.47 36.41
C VAL A 23 35.84 -21.92 37.87
N SER A 24 35.90 -20.98 38.80
CA SER A 24 35.83 -21.25 40.25
C SER A 24 34.39 -21.28 40.76
N PRO A 25 34.06 -22.13 41.76
CA PRO A 25 32.70 -22.34 42.25
C PRO A 25 32.21 -21.24 43.20
N ALA A 26 30.89 -21.07 43.22
CA ALA A 26 30.15 -20.09 43.99
C ALA A 26 30.40 -20.16 45.52
N ARG A 27 30.44 -18.99 46.18
CA ARG A 27 30.28 -18.85 47.63
C ARG A 27 28.99 -18.10 47.98
N PRO A 28 28.30 -18.47 49.07
CA PRO A 28 27.01 -17.92 49.43
C PRO A 28 27.16 -16.63 50.25
N PHE A 29 26.33 -15.63 49.97
CA PHE A 29 26.11 -14.52 50.89
C PHE A 29 24.61 -14.23 50.96
N GLY A 30 23.99 -14.67 52.06
CA GLY A 30 22.75 -14.09 52.51
C GLY A 30 23.02 -12.73 53.12
N HIS A 31 22.16 -11.75 52.85
CA HIS A 31 21.62 -10.80 53.83
C HIS A 31 20.51 -9.96 53.16
N LYS A 32 19.26 -10.26 53.57
CA LYS A 32 18.05 -9.42 53.68
C LYS A 32 17.72 -8.43 52.54
N LEU A 33 16.66 -8.77 51.79
CA LEU A 33 15.82 -7.86 51.00
C LEU A 33 15.17 -6.79 51.92
N PRO A 34 15.16 -5.50 51.55
CA PRO A 34 14.28 -4.54 52.19
C PRO A 34 12.86 -4.65 51.62
N GLU A 35 11.93 -4.81 52.54
CA GLU A 35 10.49 -4.86 52.40
C GLU A 35 9.95 -3.55 51.79
N LEU A 36 9.24 -3.63 50.66
CA LEU A 36 8.51 -2.51 50.06
C LEU A 36 7.31 -2.15 50.95
N GLN A 37 7.51 -1.24 51.91
CA GLN A 37 6.43 -0.69 52.72
C GLN A 37 5.57 0.27 51.89
N LEU A 38 4.33 -0.14 51.62
CA LEU A 38 3.25 0.74 51.16
C LEU A 38 2.95 1.78 52.24
N THR A 39 3.59 2.95 52.14
CA THR A 39 3.26 4.12 52.97
C THR A 39 2.30 5.02 52.21
N ARG A 40 1.06 5.03 52.71
CA ARG A 40 -0.05 5.87 52.28
C ARG A 40 0.25 7.32 52.67
N THR A 41 0.65 8.17 51.73
CA THR A 41 0.86 9.61 52.00
C THR A 41 -0.41 10.42 51.76
N ARG A 42 -0.89 10.94 52.88
CA ARG A 42 -2.02 11.83 53.11
C ARG A 42 -1.84 13.18 52.38
N THR A 43 -2.87 13.60 51.65
CA THR A 43 -2.98 14.93 51.02
C THR A 43 -2.83 16.05 52.05
N LYS A 44 -1.86 16.96 51.84
CA LYS A 44 -1.76 18.24 52.55
C LYS A 44 -1.87 19.41 51.58
N ASN A 45 -2.84 20.25 51.90
CA ASN A 45 -3.13 21.64 51.51
C ASN A 45 -2.17 22.34 50.54
N THR A 46 -2.80 22.87 49.50
CA THR A 46 -2.37 23.88 48.54
C THR A 46 -1.84 25.16 49.22
N THR A 47 -0.56 25.44 49.01
CA THR A 47 0.00 26.80 49.13
C THR A 47 0.53 27.21 47.76
N ARG A 48 -0.09 28.24 47.18
CA ARG A 48 0.21 28.77 45.85
C ARG A 48 1.51 29.59 45.90
N PRO A 49 2.55 29.31 45.08
CA PRO A 49 3.69 30.22 44.98
C PRO A 49 3.28 31.44 44.16
N GLN A 50 3.46 32.64 44.71
CA GLN A 50 3.39 33.87 43.93
C GLN A 50 4.68 34.03 43.13
N THR A 51 4.58 33.95 41.80
CA THR A 51 5.65 34.35 40.88
C THR A 51 5.46 35.82 40.47
N PRO A 52 6.54 36.62 40.39
CA PRO A 52 6.45 37.98 39.87
C PRO A 52 6.10 37.96 38.38
N ARG A 53 5.08 38.73 37.98
CA ARG A 53 4.63 38.85 36.58
C ARG A 53 5.65 39.65 35.77
N SER A 54 6.55 38.99 35.06
CA SER A 54 7.19 39.57 33.88
C SER A 54 6.24 39.49 32.67
N PRO A 55 6.23 40.49 31.78
CA PRO A 55 5.47 40.40 30.53
C PRO A 55 6.03 39.25 29.67
N PRO A 56 5.17 38.55 28.90
CA PRO A 56 5.61 37.42 28.09
C PRO A 56 6.64 37.88 27.05
N PRO A 57 7.67 37.07 26.75
CA PRO A 57 8.63 37.39 25.71
C PRO A 57 7.90 37.59 24.38
N PHE A 58 8.31 38.60 23.61
CA PHE A 58 7.77 38.85 22.27
C PHE A 58 8.07 37.64 21.37
N ILE A 59 7.03 36.87 21.04
CA ILE A 59 7.13 35.76 20.09
C ILE A 59 6.84 36.34 18.71
N PRO A 60 7.76 36.21 17.73
CA PRO A 60 7.52 36.72 16.40
C PRO A 60 6.31 36.03 15.74
N PRO A 61 5.52 36.72 14.89
CA PRO A 61 4.27 36.19 14.32
C PRO A 61 4.43 34.85 13.59
N LYS A 62 5.60 34.62 12.98
CA LYS A 62 5.94 33.37 12.26
C LYS A 62 5.99 32.15 13.20
N ASP A 63 6.41 32.33 14.44
CA ASP A 63 6.54 31.24 15.41
C ASP A 63 5.24 30.98 16.16
N LEU A 64 4.44 32.01 16.40
CA LEU A 64 3.03 31.87 16.81
C LEU A 64 2.22 31.09 15.78
N PHE A 65 2.40 31.41 14.49
CA PHE A 65 1.76 30.67 13.40
C PHE A 65 2.21 29.21 13.36
N ARG A 66 3.53 28.93 13.44
CA ARG A 66 4.05 27.55 13.49
C ARG A 66 3.56 26.78 14.71
N ALA A 67 3.47 27.41 15.88
CA ALA A 67 2.95 26.77 17.09
C ALA A 67 1.45 26.48 16.99
N ALA A 68 0.67 27.39 16.42
CA ALA A 68 -0.75 27.19 16.12
C ALA A 68 -0.94 26.05 15.10
N VAL A 69 -0.17 26.04 14.02
CA VAL A 69 -0.19 24.96 13.01
C VAL A 69 0.17 23.61 13.64
N ARG A 70 1.21 23.55 14.48
CA ARG A 70 1.56 22.31 15.21
C ARG A 70 0.47 21.85 16.16
N ARG A 71 -0.19 22.76 16.88
CA ARG A 71 -1.34 22.44 17.73
C ARG A 71 -2.52 21.94 16.92
N VAL A 72 -2.82 22.56 15.78
CA VAL A 72 -3.89 22.12 14.87
C VAL A 72 -3.57 20.74 14.28
N ILE A 73 -2.32 20.49 13.89
CA ILE A 73 -1.85 19.18 13.40
C ILE A 73 -1.94 18.13 14.51
N ALA A 74 -1.52 18.45 15.74
CA ALA A 74 -1.64 17.55 16.89
C ALA A 74 -3.11 17.26 17.23
N LEU A 75 -3.97 18.27 17.19
CA LEU A 75 -5.41 18.14 17.41
C LEU A 75 -6.03 17.25 16.33
N HIS A 76 -5.69 17.46 15.05
CA HIS A 76 -6.16 16.66 13.92
C HIS A 76 -5.63 15.22 13.91
N ARG A 77 -4.48 14.95 14.54
CA ARG A 77 -3.96 13.59 14.75
C ARG A 77 -4.74 12.86 15.84
N GLY A 78 -5.11 13.55 16.93
CA GLY A 78 -5.87 12.96 18.03
C GLY A 78 -7.35 12.73 17.72
N THR A 79 -8.00 13.64 16.99
CA THR A 79 -9.46 13.57 16.74
C THR A 79 -9.87 12.63 15.59
N ARG A 80 -8.98 12.34 14.62
CA ARG A 80 -9.33 11.45 13.49
C ARG A 80 -9.20 9.97 13.80
N PHE A 81 -8.46 9.58 14.84
CA PHE A 81 -8.45 8.20 15.33
C PHE A 81 -9.72 7.80 16.09
N ILE A 82 -10.47 8.79 16.61
CA ILE A 82 -11.68 8.57 17.42
C ILE A 82 -12.96 8.62 16.57
N ALA A 83 -12.92 9.28 15.39
CA ALA A 83 -14.12 9.56 14.60
C ALA A 83 -14.51 8.47 13.57
N THR A 84 -13.63 7.51 13.26
CA THR A 84 -13.86 6.50 12.21
C THR A 84 -13.85 5.06 12.72
N ARG A 85 -13.82 4.86 14.04
CA ARG A 85 -13.88 3.52 14.65
C ARG A 85 -14.90 3.55 15.77
N ASN A 86 -15.81 2.57 15.77
CA ASN A 86 -16.44 2.14 17.01
C ASN A 86 -15.30 1.79 17.97
N ALA A 87 -15.11 2.60 19.01
CA ALA A 87 -14.05 2.41 19.99
C ALA A 87 -14.18 0.99 20.58
N GLY A 88 -13.20 0.11 20.27
CA GLY A 88 -13.17 -1.28 20.73
C GLY A 88 -13.35 -2.35 19.64
N ALA A 89 -13.55 -2.00 18.37
CA ALA A 89 -13.54 -2.99 17.28
C ALA A 89 -12.13 -3.56 17.05
N GLU A 90 -12.01 -4.88 16.90
CA GLU A 90 -10.76 -5.54 16.51
C GLU A 90 -10.36 -5.10 15.10
N PRO A 91 -9.08 -4.76 14.83
CA PRO A 91 -8.60 -4.43 13.49
C PRO A 91 -8.84 -5.57 12.49
N GLY A 92 -9.13 -5.22 11.23
CA GLY A 92 -9.37 -6.18 10.14
C GLY A 92 -10.84 -6.44 9.84
N VAL A 93 -11.12 -6.86 8.61
CA VAL A 93 -12.45 -7.31 8.16
C VAL A 93 -12.50 -8.83 8.22
N ASP A 94 -13.26 -9.38 9.16
CA ASP A 94 -13.47 -10.83 9.26
C ASP A 94 -14.73 -11.24 8.48
N PRO A 95 -14.59 -11.93 7.33
CA PRO A 95 -15.72 -12.33 6.49
C PRO A 95 -16.68 -13.32 7.15
N HIS A 96 -16.24 -14.01 8.20
CA HIS A 96 -17.04 -15.01 8.90
C HIS A 96 -17.95 -14.41 9.97
N ARG A 97 -17.75 -13.15 10.35
CA ARG A 97 -18.54 -12.48 11.38
C ARG A 97 -19.73 -11.73 10.77
N ALA A 98 -20.91 -11.93 11.33
CA ALA A 98 -22.14 -11.23 10.92
C ALA A 98 -22.05 -9.69 11.03
N ASN A 99 -21.16 -9.16 11.86
CA ASN A 99 -20.93 -7.71 11.94
C ASN A 99 -20.30 -7.14 10.66
N ALA A 100 -19.48 -7.92 9.94
CA ALA A 100 -18.88 -7.48 8.69
C ALA A 100 -19.95 -7.33 7.58
N ASP A 101 -20.97 -8.19 7.58
CA ASP A 101 -22.11 -8.08 6.66
C ASP A 101 -22.88 -6.77 6.87
N ALA A 102 -23.05 -6.37 8.13
CA ALA A 102 -23.74 -5.12 8.48
C ALA A 102 -22.89 -3.87 8.17
N GLU A 103 -21.56 -3.95 8.26
CA GLU A 103 -20.66 -2.81 8.06
C GLU A 103 -20.29 -2.59 6.59
N TYR A 104 -20.12 -3.65 5.80
CA TYR A 104 -19.62 -3.58 4.43
C TYR A 104 -20.64 -4.01 3.36
N GLY A 105 -21.81 -4.54 3.75
CA GLY A 105 -22.81 -5.07 2.82
C GLY A 105 -23.37 -4.04 1.83
N GLU A 106 -23.27 -2.75 2.15
CA GLU A 106 -23.67 -1.64 1.27
C GLU A 106 -22.64 -1.35 0.16
N ILE A 107 -21.41 -1.87 0.26
CA ILE A 107 -20.37 -1.70 -0.76
C ILE A 107 -20.66 -2.66 -1.91
N GLN A 108 -21.42 -2.18 -2.89
CA GLN A 108 -21.79 -2.92 -4.07
C GLN A 108 -21.40 -2.14 -5.32
N GLN A 109 -20.55 -2.74 -6.14
CA GLN A 109 -20.15 -2.20 -7.41
C GLN A 109 -20.26 -3.31 -8.46
N LYS A 110 -20.62 -2.93 -9.69
CA LYS A 110 -20.56 -3.86 -10.81
C LYS A 110 -19.10 -4.19 -11.11
N CYS A 111 -18.69 -5.41 -10.75
CA CYS A 111 -17.34 -5.88 -10.99
C CYS A 111 -17.22 -6.49 -12.38
N ILE A 112 -16.03 -6.36 -12.96
CA ILE A 112 -15.60 -7.10 -14.14
C ILE A 112 -14.47 -8.00 -13.70
N ILE A 113 -14.68 -9.31 -13.81
CA ILE A 113 -13.76 -10.30 -13.26
C ILE A 113 -13.21 -11.17 -14.38
N GLU A 114 -11.90 -11.26 -14.49
CA GLU A 114 -11.21 -12.17 -15.41
C GLU A 114 -10.45 -13.23 -14.61
N VAL A 115 -10.66 -14.50 -14.95
CA VAL A 115 -9.93 -15.63 -14.39
C VAL A 115 -9.10 -16.26 -15.51
N ALA A 116 -7.78 -16.15 -15.41
CA ALA A 116 -6.82 -16.74 -16.32
C ALA A 116 -6.12 -17.94 -15.67
N ASP A 117 -6.45 -19.14 -16.13
CA ASP A 117 -5.82 -20.40 -15.71
C ASP A 117 -4.81 -20.82 -16.77
N TYR A 118 -3.53 -20.96 -16.39
CA TYR A 118 -2.47 -21.02 -17.37
C TYR A 118 -1.24 -21.84 -16.93
N SER A 119 -0.50 -22.35 -17.91
CA SER A 119 0.75 -23.11 -17.79
C SER A 119 1.65 -22.85 -19.01
N ALA A 120 2.81 -23.47 -19.12
CA ALA A 120 3.66 -23.27 -20.29
C ALA A 120 2.96 -23.65 -21.62
N VAL A 121 1.99 -24.58 -21.58
CA VAL A 121 1.38 -25.17 -22.78
C VAL A 121 -0.09 -24.83 -22.99
N ARG A 122 -0.89 -24.69 -21.91
CA ARG A 122 -2.34 -24.47 -22.02
C ARG A 122 -2.82 -23.23 -21.28
N CYS A 123 -3.69 -22.43 -21.89
CA CYS A 123 -4.28 -21.22 -21.32
C CYS A 123 -5.79 -21.30 -21.43
N SER A 124 -6.48 -20.85 -20.38
CA SER A 124 -7.90 -20.58 -20.39
C SER A 124 -8.12 -19.20 -19.80
N LEU A 125 -8.97 -18.40 -20.45
CA LEU A 125 -9.39 -17.10 -19.94
C LEU A 125 -10.90 -17.09 -19.90
N SER A 126 -11.46 -16.74 -18.75
CA SER A 126 -12.89 -16.65 -18.54
C SER A 126 -13.22 -15.30 -17.92
N ARG A 127 -14.24 -14.62 -18.45
CA ARG A 127 -14.73 -13.36 -17.91
C ARG A 127 -16.08 -13.59 -17.26
N MET A 128 -16.28 -13.01 -16.08
CA MET A 128 -17.41 -13.26 -15.20
C MET A 128 -17.96 -11.95 -14.63
N THR A 129 -19.24 -11.97 -14.32
CA THR A 129 -19.94 -10.98 -13.48
C THR A 129 -19.83 -11.34 -12.00
N ASN A 130 -20.31 -10.47 -11.10
CA ASN A 130 -20.30 -10.72 -9.65
C ASN A 130 -20.92 -12.07 -9.29
N GLN A 131 -22.16 -12.33 -9.75
CA GLN A 131 -22.89 -13.54 -9.39
C GLN A 131 -22.21 -14.80 -9.94
N GLU A 132 -21.82 -14.80 -11.22
CA GLU A 132 -21.12 -15.94 -11.84
C GLU A 132 -19.81 -16.26 -11.11
N PHE A 133 -19.10 -15.24 -10.64
CA PHE A 133 -17.87 -15.41 -9.87
C PHE A 133 -18.13 -15.94 -8.45
N VAL A 134 -19.17 -15.45 -7.77
CA VAL A 134 -19.57 -15.96 -6.46
C VAL A 134 -19.95 -17.44 -6.57
N ASP A 135 -20.73 -17.81 -7.58
CA ASP A 135 -21.10 -19.20 -7.85
C ASP A 135 -19.86 -20.05 -8.18
N PHE A 136 -18.94 -19.52 -8.98
CA PHE A 136 -17.65 -20.16 -9.29
C PHE A 136 -16.79 -20.40 -8.03
N MET A 137 -16.75 -19.44 -7.10
CA MET A 137 -16.01 -19.57 -5.84
C MET A 137 -16.62 -20.61 -4.92
N GLN A 138 -17.95 -20.63 -4.78
CA GLN A 138 -18.66 -21.66 -4.03
C GLN A 138 -18.45 -23.06 -4.63
N GLY A 139 -18.50 -23.15 -5.97
CA GLY A 139 -18.24 -24.39 -6.69
C GLY A 139 -16.78 -24.85 -6.63
N SER A 140 -15.82 -23.94 -6.42
CA SER A 140 -14.39 -24.26 -6.35
C SER A 140 -14.02 -25.13 -5.15
N THR A 141 -14.81 -25.09 -4.06
CA THR A 141 -14.66 -26.02 -2.95
C THR A 141 -14.94 -27.46 -3.37
N SER A 142 -15.84 -27.67 -4.34
CA SER A 142 -16.23 -28.99 -4.85
C SER A 142 -15.46 -29.39 -6.12
N ASN A 143 -15.04 -28.43 -6.95
CA ASN A 143 -14.29 -28.65 -8.18
C ASN A 143 -12.86 -28.11 -8.04
N PRO A 144 -11.89 -28.97 -7.67
CA PRO A 144 -10.52 -28.54 -7.49
C PRO A 144 -9.91 -28.06 -8.82
N ARG A 145 -8.89 -27.20 -8.69
CA ARG A 145 -8.09 -26.70 -9.81
C ARG A 145 -7.58 -27.87 -10.66
N GLN A 146 -7.74 -27.77 -11.98
CA GLN A 146 -7.29 -28.82 -12.89
C GLN A 146 -5.75 -28.97 -12.83
N PRO A 147 -5.19 -30.20 -12.90
CA PRO A 147 -3.75 -30.43 -12.67
C PRO A 147 -2.78 -29.72 -13.62
N TRP A 148 -3.26 -29.34 -14.81
CA TRP A 148 -2.44 -28.62 -15.79
C TRP A 148 -2.26 -27.14 -15.44
N VAL A 149 -3.11 -26.57 -14.58
CA VAL A 149 -3.06 -25.15 -14.19
C VAL A 149 -1.91 -24.96 -13.22
N LYS A 150 -0.90 -24.21 -13.66
CA LYS A 150 0.26 -23.87 -12.84
C LYS A 150 0.12 -22.51 -12.20
N VAL A 151 -0.49 -21.56 -12.90
CA VAL A 151 -0.85 -20.25 -12.38
C VAL A 151 -2.33 -20.01 -12.60
N ARG A 152 -3.01 -19.56 -11.54
CA ARG A 152 -4.36 -19.01 -11.60
C ARG A 152 -4.29 -17.53 -11.29
N TRP A 153 -4.65 -16.70 -12.25
CA TRP A 153 -4.75 -15.26 -12.04
C TRP A 153 -6.22 -14.85 -12.00
N ILE A 154 -6.66 -14.32 -10.87
CA ILE A 154 -8.00 -13.76 -10.68
C ILE A 154 -7.85 -12.24 -10.67
N ASN A 155 -8.43 -11.56 -11.64
CA ASN A 155 -8.29 -10.12 -11.85
C ASN A 155 -9.66 -9.45 -11.72
N ILE A 156 -9.83 -8.65 -10.68
CA ILE A 156 -11.11 -8.07 -10.27
C ILE A 156 -11.04 -6.55 -10.45
N GLY A 157 -11.81 -6.04 -11.41
CA GLY A 157 -12.06 -4.61 -11.56
C GLY A 157 -13.36 -4.21 -10.90
N GLY A 158 -13.31 -3.29 -9.95
CA GLY A 158 -14.41 -2.89 -9.07
C GLY A 158 -14.33 -3.56 -7.71
N ILE A 159 -14.89 -2.91 -6.68
CA ILE A 159 -14.92 -3.39 -5.29
C ILE A 159 -16.36 -3.68 -4.92
N SER A 160 -16.67 -4.95 -4.68
CA SER A 160 -17.98 -5.39 -4.21
C SER A 160 -17.80 -6.38 -3.06
N TYR A 161 -18.56 -6.17 -1.98
CA TYR A 161 -18.40 -6.94 -0.74
C TYR A 161 -18.70 -8.43 -0.93
N ASP A 162 -19.76 -8.77 -1.67
CA ASP A 162 -20.14 -10.15 -2.02
C ASP A 162 -19.01 -10.92 -2.72
N VAL A 163 -18.38 -10.30 -3.73
CA VAL A 163 -17.25 -10.86 -4.49
C VAL A 163 -16.03 -11.07 -3.59
N ILE A 164 -15.66 -10.05 -2.82
CA ILE A 164 -14.49 -10.11 -1.93
C ILE A 164 -14.73 -11.08 -0.77
N LYS A 165 -15.96 -11.18 -0.25
CA LYS A 165 -16.37 -12.13 0.78
C LYS A 165 -16.26 -13.57 0.26
N ALA A 166 -16.84 -13.87 -0.91
CA ALA A 166 -16.79 -15.20 -1.49
C ALA A 166 -15.34 -15.68 -1.70
N MET A 167 -14.50 -14.80 -2.23
CA MET A 167 -13.08 -15.10 -2.44
C MET A 167 -12.29 -15.20 -1.13
N SER A 168 -12.55 -14.32 -0.17
CA SER A 168 -11.82 -14.33 1.12
C SER A 168 -12.08 -15.59 1.92
N MET A 169 -13.27 -16.17 1.83
CA MET A 169 -13.59 -17.47 2.44
C MET A 169 -12.87 -18.64 1.77
N VAL A 170 -12.72 -18.63 0.44
CA VAL A 170 -12.05 -19.70 -0.30
C VAL A 170 -10.53 -19.68 -0.10
N TYR A 171 -9.95 -18.48 -0.13
CA TYR A 171 -8.50 -18.29 -0.08
C TYR A 171 -7.96 -17.96 1.32
N ASP A 172 -8.84 -17.83 2.32
CA ASP A 172 -8.50 -17.46 3.70
C ASP A 172 -7.65 -16.18 3.76
N LEU A 173 -8.20 -15.10 3.20
CA LEU A 173 -7.53 -13.80 3.14
C LEU A 173 -7.42 -13.19 4.53
N HIS A 174 -6.28 -12.56 4.82
CA HIS A 174 -6.02 -12.04 6.16
C HIS A 174 -6.91 -10.81 6.42
N PRO A 175 -7.60 -10.69 7.58
CA PRO A 175 -8.54 -9.62 7.86
C PRO A 175 -7.97 -8.21 7.69
N LEU A 176 -6.72 -7.97 8.10
CA LEU A 176 -6.04 -6.69 7.92
C LEU A 176 -5.82 -6.33 6.44
N ALA A 177 -5.54 -7.32 5.59
CA ALA A 177 -5.38 -7.09 4.16
C ALA A 177 -6.73 -6.76 3.50
N LEU A 178 -7.81 -7.40 3.97
CA LEU A 178 -9.17 -7.07 3.54
C LEU A 178 -9.57 -5.66 3.97
N GLU A 179 -9.23 -5.24 5.19
CA GLU A 179 -9.43 -3.86 5.65
C GLU A 179 -8.75 -2.86 4.71
N ASP A 180 -7.53 -3.15 4.25
CA ASP A 180 -6.86 -2.30 3.27
C ASP A 180 -7.56 -2.31 1.90
N VAL A 181 -8.07 -3.46 1.43
CA VAL A 181 -8.82 -3.53 0.15
C VAL A 181 -10.05 -2.62 0.19
N PHE A 182 -10.85 -2.67 1.25
CA PHE A 182 -12.06 -1.87 1.37
C PHE A 182 -11.79 -0.40 1.69
N HIS A 183 -10.80 -0.10 2.52
CA HIS A 183 -10.50 1.27 2.90
C HIS A 183 -9.38 1.85 2.05
N ALA A 184 -9.77 2.58 1.00
CA ALA A 184 -8.90 3.52 0.32
C ALA A 184 -8.57 4.71 1.24
N HIS A 185 -7.72 4.48 2.25
CA HIS A 185 -7.28 5.55 3.12
C HIS A 185 -6.55 6.61 2.28
N PRO A 186 -6.90 7.90 2.38
CA PRO A 186 -6.24 8.98 1.63
C PRO A 186 -4.74 9.15 1.94
N ARG A 187 -4.23 8.41 2.94
CA ARG A 187 -2.82 8.36 3.34
C ARG A 187 -2.20 6.98 3.23
N ALA A 188 -2.95 5.97 2.78
CA ALA A 188 -2.38 4.66 2.53
C ALA A 188 -1.29 4.82 1.46
N ARG A 189 -0.15 4.17 1.72
CA ARG A 189 1.01 4.16 0.84
C ARG A 189 1.15 2.78 0.24
N SER A 190 1.92 2.69 -0.84
CA SER A 190 2.33 1.39 -1.36
C SER A 190 3.11 0.64 -0.28
N LYS A 191 2.77 -0.64 -0.07
CA LYS A 191 3.37 -1.49 0.97
C LYS A 191 3.27 -2.97 0.60
N THR A 192 4.07 -3.77 1.30
CA THR A 192 4.02 -5.23 1.26
C THR A 192 3.94 -5.76 2.68
N ASP A 193 2.97 -6.63 2.93
CA ASP A 193 2.77 -7.32 4.19
C ASP A 193 2.81 -8.83 3.93
N TYR A 194 3.54 -9.56 4.77
CA TYR A 194 3.68 -11.00 4.67
C TYR A 194 2.74 -11.64 5.67
N TYR A 195 1.96 -12.62 5.22
CA TYR A 195 1.10 -13.44 6.05
C TYR A 195 1.46 -14.92 5.89
N ALA A 196 0.97 -15.77 6.78
CA ALA A 196 1.27 -17.20 6.77
C ALA A 196 0.88 -17.87 5.44
N ARG A 197 -0.26 -17.49 4.86
CA ARG A 197 -0.82 -18.12 3.65
C ARG A 197 -0.52 -17.38 2.35
N HIS A 198 -0.32 -16.07 2.40
CA HIS A 198 -0.12 -15.23 1.22
C HIS A 198 0.78 -14.03 1.50
N LEU A 199 1.33 -13.50 0.42
CA LEU A 199 1.95 -12.20 0.36
C LEU A 199 0.93 -11.17 -0.13
N PHE A 200 0.74 -10.10 0.63
CA PHE A 200 -0.12 -8.99 0.26
C PHE A 200 0.70 -7.78 -0.17
N MET A 201 0.30 -7.17 -1.29
CA MET A 201 0.85 -5.91 -1.76
C MET A 201 -0.28 -4.94 -2.03
N ARG A 202 -0.11 -3.71 -1.59
CA ARG A 202 -0.94 -2.57 -1.98
C ARG A 202 -0.07 -1.60 -2.73
N ILE A 203 -0.49 -1.16 -3.91
CA ILE A 203 0.32 -0.31 -4.78
C ILE A 203 -0.55 0.81 -5.33
N LEU A 204 -0.10 2.05 -5.19
CA LEU A 204 -0.76 3.19 -5.82
C LEU A 204 -0.38 3.25 -7.30
N CYS A 205 -1.37 3.09 -8.17
CA CYS A 205 -1.25 3.23 -9.62
C CYS A 205 -1.61 4.67 -10.00
N HIS A 206 -0.87 5.22 -10.97
CA HIS A 206 -1.05 6.58 -11.47
C HIS A 206 -1.46 6.49 -12.94
N GLU A 207 -2.73 6.71 -13.24
CA GLU A 207 -3.28 6.58 -14.59
C GLU A 207 -3.63 7.96 -15.13
N LEU A 208 -3.34 8.20 -16.41
CA LEU A 208 -3.81 9.41 -17.10
C LEU A 208 -5.30 9.28 -17.41
N GLU A 209 -6.08 10.25 -16.98
CA GLU A 209 -7.50 10.30 -17.34
C GLU A 209 -7.62 10.88 -18.75
N SER A 210 -8.21 10.11 -19.67
CA SER A 210 -8.41 10.58 -21.04
C SER A 210 -9.46 11.69 -21.06
N SER A 211 -9.17 12.81 -21.74
CA SER A 211 -10.10 13.94 -21.90
C SER A 211 -11.41 13.58 -22.61
N ALA A 212 -11.51 12.37 -23.19
CA ALA A 212 -12.69 11.83 -23.85
C ALA A 212 -13.76 11.26 -22.90
N GLN A 213 -13.47 11.14 -21.59
CA GLN A 213 -14.38 10.59 -20.58
C GLN A 213 -14.98 11.66 -19.65
N GLN A 214 -15.02 12.93 -20.08
CA GLN A 214 -15.84 13.94 -19.41
C GLN A 214 -17.34 13.69 -19.69
N ASN A 215 -17.88 12.61 -19.12
CA ASN A 215 -19.29 12.58 -18.77
C ASN A 215 -19.46 13.54 -17.58
N PRO A 216 -20.33 14.56 -17.68
CA PRO A 216 -20.56 15.49 -16.56
C PRO A 216 -21.11 14.80 -15.29
N ASP A 217 -21.53 13.54 -15.40
CA ASP A 217 -22.04 12.74 -14.28
C ASP A 217 -20.95 11.94 -13.52
N ASP A 218 -19.75 11.73 -14.10
CA ASP A 218 -18.69 10.88 -13.50
C ASP A 218 -17.67 11.67 -12.65
N GLN A 219 -17.72 13.00 -12.64
CA GLN A 219 -16.83 13.84 -11.80
C GLN A 219 -17.17 13.83 -10.30
N ASN A 220 -18.18 13.06 -9.87
CA ASN A 220 -18.55 12.95 -8.46
C ASN A 220 -17.74 11.90 -7.67
N HIS A 221 -16.88 11.09 -8.29
CA HIS A 221 -16.32 9.91 -7.62
C HIS A 221 -14.89 10.04 -7.05
N LEU A 222 -14.20 11.18 -7.17
CA LEU A 222 -12.83 11.34 -6.66
C LEU A 222 -12.65 12.22 -5.41
N ASP A 223 -13.75 12.67 -4.79
CA ASP A 223 -13.70 13.39 -3.50
C ASP A 223 -14.51 12.71 -2.37
N GLU A 224 -14.96 11.46 -2.56
CA GLU A 224 -15.89 10.78 -1.65
C GLU A 224 -15.26 9.82 -0.62
N PHE A 225 -14.02 10.06 -0.16
CA PHE A 225 -13.49 9.33 1.01
C PHE A 225 -12.90 10.27 2.07
N ILE A 226 -13.77 11.12 2.63
CA ILE A 226 -13.64 11.55 4.02
C ILE A 226 -14.87 10.99 4.74
N PRO A 227 -14.72 9.96 5.60
CA PRO A 227 -15.87 9.47 6.36
C PRO A 227 -16.42 10.65 7.16
N LEU A 228 -17.71 10.95 6.98
CA LEU A 228 -18.45 11.69 7.98
C LEU A 228 -18.35 10.89 9.29
N PRO A 229 -18.14 11.53 10.45
CA PRO A 229 -18.16 10.81 11.72
C PRO A 229 -19.52 10.12 11.86
N VAL A 230 -19.53 8.78 11.80
CA VAL A 230 -20.74 8.00 12.06
C VAL A 230 -21.05 8.16 13.54
N HIS A 231 -22.19 8.78 13.82
CA HIS A 231 -22.62 9.07 15.18
C HIS A 231 -22.85 7.78 15.98
N SER A 232 -22.18 7.65 17.11
CA SER A 232 -22.63 6.79 18.20
C SER A 232 -23.82 7.45 18.92
N PRO A 233 -24.88 6.70 19.28
CA PRO A 233 -26.04 7.28 19.93
C PRO A 233 -25.75 7.43 21.42
N ARG A 234 -25.24 8.60 21.84
CA ARG A 234 -25.52 9.27 23.13
C ARG A 234 -24.54 10.42 23.37
N THR A 235 -24.99 11.66 23.14
CA THR A 235 -25.11 12.76 24.11
C THR A 235 -25.44 14.04 23.34
N ARG A 236 -26.67 14.53 23.48
CA ARG A 236 -27.16 15.79 22.89
C ARG A 236 -26.39 16.98 23.47
N ARG A 237 -25.73 17.75 22.60
CA ARG A 237 -25.77 19.23 22.64
C ARG A 237 -26.09 19.71 21.23
N LEU A 238 -27.18 20.44 21.12
CA LEU A 238 -27.94 20.70 19.90
C LEU A 238 -27.56 22.04 19.25
N PHE A 239 -26.26 22.35 19.17
CA PHE A 239 -25.77 23.54 18.48
C PHE A 239 -24.75 23.13 17.40
N ASP A 240 -25.05 23.56 16.17
CA ASP A 240 -24.19 23.68 14.98
C ASP A 240 -23.84 22.46 14.11
N LEU A 241 -24.70 21.43 14.04
CA LEU A 241 -24.56 20.40 12.99
C LEU A 241 -24.87 20.94 11.58
N GLU A 242 -25.83 21.85 11.45
CA GLU A 242 -26.16 22.49 10.17
C GLU A 242 -25.08 23.46 9.71
N GLU A 243 -24.51 24.26 10.61
CA GLU A 243 -23.38 25.15 10.29
C GLU A 243 -22.12 24.38 9.91
N ILE A 244 -21.79 23.28 10.61
CA ILE A 244 -20.64 22.43 10.25
C ILE A 244 -20.85 21.77 8.89
N ARG A 245 -22.07 21.29 8.59
CA ARG A 245 -22.42 20.71 7.29
C ARG A 245 -22.39 21.76 6.17
N ALA A 246 -22.96 22.94 6.41
CA ALA A 246 -22.98 24.04 5.45
C ALA A 246 -21.57 24.59 5.17
N ALA A 247 -20.75 24.82 6.20
CA ALA A 247 -19.36 25.25 6.04
C ALA A 247 -18.49 24.21 5.31
N SER A 248 -18.74 22.92 5.55
CA SER A 248 -18.03 21.83 4.87
C SER A 248 -18.51 21.65 3.42
N ALA A 249 -19.80 21.82 3.16
CA ALA A 249 -20.38 21.82 1.81
C ALA A 249 -19.87 23.02 1.00
N GLN A 250 -19.80 24.20 1.61
CA GLN A 250 -19.30 25.41 0.96
C GLN A 250 -17.80 25.34 0.66
N ARG A 251 -16.99 24.74 1.55
CA ARG A 251 -15.58 24.43 1.26
C ARG A 251 -15.44 23.40 0.13
N ARG A 252 -16.32 22.39 0.07
CA ARG A 252 -16.37 21.41 -1.02
C ARG A 252 -16.74 22.08 -2.35
N MET A 253 -17.76 22.93 -2.36
CA MET A 253 -18.15 23.69 -3.56
C MET A 253 -17.05 24.66 -4.00
N GLN A 254 -16.34 25.31 -3.07
CA GLN A 254 -15.21 26.17 -3.41
C GLN A 254 -14.00 25.36 -3.92
N ALA A 255 -13.72 24.20 -3.34
CA ALA A 255 -12.66 23.31 -3.82
C ALA A 255 -13.01 22.74 -5.20
N ALA A 256 -14.23 22.23 -5.39
CA ALA A 256 -14.74 21.75 -6.66
C ALA A 256 -14.79 22.85 -7.73
N ALA A 257 -15.20 24.07 -7.38
CA ALA A 257 -15.16 25.22 -8.29
C ALA A 257 -13.73 25.61 -8.68
N LEU A 258 -12.78 25.57 -7.74
CA LEU A 258 -11.36 25.79 -8.04
C LEU A 258 -10.76 24.67 -8.89
N THR A 259 -11.22 23.43 -8.73
CA THR A 259 -10.82 22.27 -9.55
C THR A 259 -11.39 22.38 -10.96
N ALA A 260 -12.68 22.73 -11.09
CA ALA A 260 -13.36 22.92 -12.38
C ALA A 260 -12.77 24.09 -13.18
N LEU A 261 -12.40 25.19 -12.52
CA LEU A 261 -11.72 26.34 -13.16
C LEU A 261 -10.29 26.02 -13.63
N LYS A 262 -9.67 24.94 -13.13
CA LYS A 262 -8.28 24.54 -13.43
C LYS A 262 -8.20 23.28 -14.30
N ALA A 263 -9.33 22.68 -14.67
CA ALA A 263 -9.38 21.38 -15.34
C ALA A 263 -8.72 21.38 -16.74
N ASP A 264 -8.68 22.52 -17.43
CA ASP A 264 -8.08 22.62 -18.78
C ASP A 264 -6.54 22.86 -18.74
N GLU A 265 -5.99 23.15 -17.55
CA GLU A 265 -4.57 23.48 -17.39
C GLU A 265 -3.77 22.51 -16.53
N ARG A 266 -4.43 21.55 -15.88
CA ARG A 266 -3.79 20.47 -15.11
C ARG A 266 -3.63 19.20 -15.94
N VAL A 267 -2.69 18.37 -15.51
CA VAL A 267 -2.61 16.97 -15.98
C VAL A 267 -3.53 16.16 -15.07
N ASN A 268 -4.59 15.59 -15.63
CA ASN A 268 -5.54 14.79 -14.85
C ASN A 268 -4.96 13.40 -14.64
N VAL A 269 -4.48 13.16 -13.42
CA VAL A 269 -3.91 11.87 -13.01
C VAL A 269 -4.82 11.26 -11.95
N HIS A 270 -5.44 10.14 -12.30
CA HIS A 270 -6.18 9.32 -11.37
C HIS A 270 -5.21 8.45 -10.58
N VAL A 271 -5.27 8.52 -9.24
CA VAL A 271 -4.43 7.71 -8.35
C VAL A 271 -5.30 6.74 -7.57
N ALA A 272 -5.19 5.45 -7.87
CA ALA A 272 -5.97 4.40 -7.22
C ALA A 272 -5.10 3.22 -6.78
N PRO A 273 -5.47 2.52 -5.70
CA PRO A 273 -4.75 1.34 -5.25
C PRO A 273 -5.07 0.11 -6.11
N MET A 274 -4.03 -0.63 -6.50
CA MET A 274 -4.11 -2.02 -6.92
C MET A 274 -3.62 -2.90 -5.77
N CYS A 275 -4.48 -3.79 -5.31
CA CYS A 275 -4.15 -4.79 -4.29
C CYS A 275 -3.80 -6.11 -4.98
N ILE A 276 -2.71 -6.75 -4.55
CA ILE A 276 -2.21 -8.00 -5.11
C ILE A 276 -2.01 -9.00 -3.97
N PHE A 277 -2.58 -10.19 -4.11
CA PHE A 277 -2.33 -11.33 -3.23
C PHE A 277 -1.59 -12.40 -4.03
N LEU A 278 -0.47 -12.89 -3.49
CA LEU A 278 0.31 -13.99 -4.06
C LEU A 278 0.33 -15.17 -3.10
N PHE A 279 -0.09 -16.32 -3.58
CA PHE A 279 -0.14 -17.58 -2.83
C PHE A 279 0.93 -18.55 -3.32
N ARG A 280 1.34 -19.46 -2.42
CA ARG A 280 2.34 -20.49 -2.73
C ARG A 280 1.86 -21.55 -3.73
N ASP A 281 0.56 -21.69 -3.91
CA ASP A 281 -0.06 -22.64 -4.84
C ASP A 281 -0.09 -22.13 -6.31
N GLY A 282 0.50 -20.96 -6.57
CA GLY A 282 0.49 -20.31 -7.88
C GLY A 282 -0.76 -19.47 -8.15
N THR A 283 -1.58 -19.16 -7.14
CA THR A 283 -2.68 -18.19 -7.28
C THR A 283 -2.15 -16.76 -7.14
N VAL A 284 -2.57 -15.90 -8.06
CA VAL A 284 -2.44 -14.44 -7.96
C VAL A 284 -3.82 -13.82 -8.02
N ILE A 285 -4.13 -12.92 -7.10
CA ILE A 285 -5.39 -12.18 -7.08
C ILE A 285 -5.06 -10.70 -7.18
N THR A 286 -5.63 -10.00 -8.15
CA THR A 286 -5.53 -8.55 -8.30
C THR A 286 -6.89 -7.89 -8.13
N ILE A 287 -6.95 -6.79 -7.38
CA ILE A 287 -8.17 -6.02 -7.12
C ILE A 287 -7.87 -4.53 -7.31
N HIS A 288 -8.69 -3.83 -8.09
CA HIS A 288 -8.63 -2.39 -8.27
C HIS A 288 -10.03 -1.77 -8.26
N SER A 289 -10.15 -0.51 -7.84
CA SER A 289 -11.45 0.16 -7.64
C SER A 289 -12.19 0.49 -8.94
N THR A 290 -11.45 0.66 -10.04
CA THR A 290 -12.04 1.02 -11.33
C THR A 290 -12.77 -0.19 -11.92
N PRO A 291 -14.05 -0.09 -12.32
CA PRO A 291 -14.86 -1.21 -12.82
C PRO A 291 -14.55 -1.53 -14.30
N ASN A 292 -13.27 -1.53 -14.65
CA ASN A 292 -12.75 -1.96 -15.95
C ASN A 292 -11.44 -2.69 -15.73
N LEU A 293 -10.90 -3.37 -16.74
CA LEU A 293 -9.64 -4.11 -16.63
C LEU A 293 -8.54 -3.48 -17.50
N ALA A 294 -8.68 -2.20 -17.86
CA ALA A 294 -7.83 -1.52 -18.85
C ALA A 294 -6.36 -1.53 -18.44
N ILE A 295 -6.06 -1.17 -17.19
CA ILE A 295 -4.71 -1.16 -16.64
C ILE A 295 -4.01 -2.52 -16.83
N THR A 296 -4.68 -3.63 -16.55
CA THR A 296 -4.09 -4.98 -16.60
C THR A 296 -4.14 -5.67 -17.97
N GLN A 297 -4.82 -5.10 -18.97
CA GLN A 297 -4.94 -5.68 -20.32
C GLN A 297 -3.59 -6.02 -20.99
N PRO A 298 -2.52 -5.20 -20.89
CA PRO A 298 -1.23 -5.55 -21.48
C PRO A 298 -0.66 -6.86 -20.92
N ILE A 299 -0.91 -7.13 -19.63
CA ILE A 299 -0.48 -8.37 -18.97
C ILE A 299 -1.35 -9.54 -19.41
N THR A 300 -2.68 -9.36 -19.49
CA THR A 300 -3.60 -10.38 -20.04
C THR A 300 -3.18 -10.80 -21.45
N THR A 301 -2.87 -9.83 -22.31
CA THR A 301 -2.40 -10.10 -23.68
C THR A 301 -1.10 -10.92 -23.69
N ARG A 302 -0.15 -10.60 -22.80
CA ARG A 302 1.11 -11.36 -22.68
C ARG A 302 0.89 -12.78 -22.19
N VAL A 303 -0.05 -13.00 -21.25
CA VAL A 303 -0.39 -14.36 -20.77
C VAL A 303 -1.01 -15.20 -21.88
N LEU A 304 -1.88 -14.62 -22.72
CA LEU A 304 -2.50 -15.35 -23.83
C LEU A 304 -1.50 -15.76 -24.92
N GLN A 305 -0.42 -15.01 -25.09
CA GLN A 305 0.60 -15.28 -26.10
C GLN A 305 1.59 -16.37 -25.66
N PHE A 306 1.57 -17.53 -26.33
CA PHE A 306 2.39 -18.71 -26.02
C PHE A 306 3.90 -18.44 -25.87
N LYS A 307 4.46 -17.51 -26.65
CA LYS A 307 5.92 -17.28 -26.72
C LYS A 307 6.46 -16.32 -25.67
N THR A 308 5.63 -15.73 -24.83
CA THR A 308 6.11 -14.77 -23.83
C THR A 308 6.78 -15.49 -22.66
N ILE A 309 7.75 -14.83 -22.04
CA ILE A 309 8.41 -15.33 -20.83
C ILE A 309 7.40 -15.57 -19.70
N LEU A 310 6.39 -14.69 -19.58
CA LEU A 310 5.34 -14.79 -18.58
C LEU A 310 4.53 -16.08 -18.74
N ARG A 311 4.24 -16.44 -20.00
CA ARG A 311 3.49 -17.63 -20.35
C ARG A 311 4.31 -18.91 -20.20
N THR A 312 5.50 -18.94 -20.80
CA THR A 312 6.38 -20.14 -20.82
C THR A 312 6.92 -20.49 -19.43
N SER A 313 7.17 -19.50 -18.57
CA SER A 313 7.68 -19.75 -17.21
C SER A 313 6.64 -20.40 -16.30
N ALA A 314 5.35 -20.13 -16.54
CA ALA A 314 4.25 -20.59 -15.70
C ALA A 314 4.49 -20.31 -14.20
N ASP A 315 5.03 -19.13 -13.91
CA ASP A 315 5.46 -18.70 -12.58
C ASP A 315 4.62 -17.51 -12.11
N ALA A 316 3.95 -17.68 -10.97
CA ALA A 316 3.08 -16.68 -10.38
C ALA A 316 3.85 -15.44 -9.90
N SER A 317 5.09 -15.59 -9.44
CA SER A 317 5.88 -14.43 -9.00
C SER A 317 6.37 -13.59 -10.18
N LEU A 318 6.55 -14.19 -11.36
CA LEU A 318 6.80 -13.45 -12.60
C LEU A 318 5.58 -12.67 -13.09
N LEU A 319 4.37 -13.17 -12.82
CA LEU A 319 3.14 -12.41 -13.05
C LEU A 319 3.09 -11.19 -12.15
N VAL A 320 3.36 -11.35 -10.85
CA VAL A 320 3.48 -10.21 -9.92
C VAL A 320 4.53 -9.23 -10.40
N GLN A 321 5.73 -9.68 -10.77
CA GLN A 321 6.76 -8.80 -11.32
C GLN A 321 6.27 -8.02 -12.55
N SER A 322 5.53 -8.68 -13.46
CA SER A 322 4.98 -8.04 -14.65
C SER A 322 3.91 -7.00 -14.32
N LEU A 323 3.09 -7.24 -13.28
CA LEU A 323 2.12 -6.26 -12.75
C LEU A 323 2.82 -5.06 -12.09
N LEU A 324 3.93 -5.28 -11.38
CA LEU A 324 4.75 -4.18 -10.85
C LEU A 324 5.36 -3.33 -11.97
N GLY A 325 5.84 -3.97 -13.04
CA GLY A 325 6.36 -3.28 -14.23
C GLY A 325 5.29 -2.42 -14.93
N LEU A 326 4.05 -2.91 -14.98
CA LEU A 326 2.94 -2.12 -15.52
C LEU A 326 2.71 -0.82 -14.72
N VAL A 327 2.86 -0.84 -13.39
CA VAL A 327 2.75 0.38 -12.57
C VAL A 327 3.85 1.39 -12.91
N THR A 328 5.07 0.92 -13.19
CA THR A 328 6.17 1.81 -13.62
C THR A 328 5.94 2.36 -15.01
N ASP A 329 5.38 1.56 -15.92
CA ASP A 329 5.04 1.99 -17.29
C ASP A 329 4.00 3.11 -17.29
N GLU A 330 2.94 2.99 -16.48
CA GLU A 330 1.92 4.05 -16.32
C GLU A 330 2.52 5.34 -15.71
N ALA A 331 3.46 5.21 -14.76
CA ALA A 331 4.14 6.36 -14.20
C ALA A 331 4.98 7.13 -15.25
N PHE A 332 5.57 6.44 -16.24
CA PHE A 332 6.25 7.10 -17.36
C PHE A 332 5.28 7.88 -18.26
N GLN A 333 4.08 7.34 -18.51
CA GLN A 333 3.05 8.06 -19.27
C GLN A 333 2.67 9.37 -18.57
N VAL A 334 2.47 9.31 -17.24
CA VAL A 334 2.20 10.50 -16.43
C VAL A 334 3.32 11.54 -16.53
N ILE A 335 4.59 11.11 -16.40
CA ILE A 335 5.74 12.01 -16.55
C ILE A 335 5.73 12.68 -17.93
N ALA A 336 5.48 11.92 -19.00
CA ALA A 336 5.46 12.45 -20.36
C ALA A 336 4.40 13.57 -20.52
N ALA A 337 3.20 13.38 -19.97
CA ALA A 337 2.14 14.39 -19.98
C ALA A 337 2.53 15.67 -19.23
N TYR A 338 3.16 15.54 -18.06
CA TYR A 338 3.69 16.69 -17.33
C TYR A 338 4.81 17.43 -18.08
N GLN A 339 5.73 16.70 -18.71
CA GLN A 339 6.80 17.30 -19.53
C GLN A 339 6.23 18.10 -20.70
N GLU A 340 5.24 17.56 -21.41
CA GLU A 340 4.58 18.28 -22.50
C GLU A 340 3.92 19.58 -22.00
N LYS A 341 3.26 19.50 -20.84
CA LYS A 341 2.55 20.64 -20.27
C LYS A 341 3.49 21.73 -19.75
N ILE A 342 4.64 21.35 -19.18
CA ILE A 342 5.70 22.29 -18.79
C ILE A 342 6.30 22.97 -20.03
N LYS A 343 6.62 22.22 -21.09
CA LYS A 343 7.08 22.80 -22.36
C LYS A 343 6.08 23.78 -22.97
N LYS A 344 4.77 23.57 -22.77
CA LYS A 344 3.73 24.53 -23.18
C LYS A 344 3.82 25.82 -22.36
N PHE A 345 3.97 25.73 -21.03
CA PHE A 345 4.11 26.90 -20.17
C PHE A 345 5.43 27.65 -20.37
N GLU A 346 6.56 26.97 -20.54
CA GLU A 346 7.85 27.59 -20.86
C GLU A 346 7.76 28.48 -22.11
N ARG A 347 7.14 27.99 -23.19
CA ARG A 347 6.92 28.77 -24.41
C ARG A 347 6.06 30.02 -24.16
N ILE A 348 5.01 29.90 -23.35
CA ILE A 348 4.13 31.03 -23.02
C ILE A 348 4.89 32.07 -22.19
N ILE A 349 5.68 31.63 -21.20
CA ILE A 349 6.48 32.51 -20.34
C ILE A 349 7.53 33.28 -21.16
N LEU A 350 8.22 32.60 -22.08
CA LEU A 350 9.21 33.22 -22.96
C LEU A 350 8.58 34.24 -23.92
N ALA A 351 7.35 33.99 -24.38
CA ALA A 351 6.64 34.92 -25.26
C ALA A 351 6.09 36.14 -24.49
N LYS A 352 5.37 35.91 -23.39
CA LYS A 352 4.84 36.96 -22.52
C LYS A 352 4.60 36.42 -21.10
N PRO A 353 5.36 36.88 -20.09
CA PRO A 353 5.17 36.43 -18.72
C PRO A 353 3.82 36.93 -18.17
N SER A 354 3.06 36.02 -17.54
CA SER A 354 1.80 36.31 -16.84
C SER A 354 1.81 35.68 -15.45
N ILE A 355 1.23 36.37 -14.46
CA ILE A 355 1.07 35.88 -13.08
C ILE A 355 0.25 34.58 -13.04
N GLU A 356 -0.71 34.45 -13.96
CA GLU A 356 -1.52 33.23 -14.11
C GLU A 356 -0.66 32.03 -14.52
N THR A 357 0.20 32.20 -15.52
CA THR A 357 1.13 31.15 -15.97
C THR A 357 2.09 30.70 -14.87
N VAL A 358 2.60 31.64 -14.06
CA VAL A 358 3.46 31.33 -12.91
C VAL A 358 2.69 30.56 -11.83
N ARG A 359 1.45 30.96 -11.54
CA ARG A 359 0.58 30.25 -10.59
C ARG A 359 0.34 28.81 -11.06
N ASN A 360 0.08 28.60 -12.33
CA ASN A 360 -0.16 27.28 -12.91
C ASN A 360 1.09 26.41 -12.89
N LEU A 361 2.27 27.00 -13.11
CA LEU A 361 3.54 26.29 -12.96
C LEU A 361 3.77 25.81 -11.51
N HIS A 362 3.52 26.66 -10.51
CA HIS A 362 3.63 26.25 -9.10
C HIS A 362 2.62 25.16 -8.73
N ILE A 363 1.42 25.19 -9.29
CA ILE A 363 0.43 24.13 -9.11
C ILE A 363 0.96 22.80 -9.68
N LEU A 364 1.48 22.80 -10.91
CA LEU A 364 2.07 21.60 -11.51
C LEU A 364 3.24 21.06 -10.67
N SER A 365 4.13 21.93 -10.17
CA SER A 365 5.24 21.51 -9.31
C SER A 365 4.72 20.86 -8.02
N ALA A 366 3.69 21.43 -7.39
CA ALA A 366 3.05 20.83 -6.21
C ALA A 366 2.42 19.45 -6.50
N ASP A 367 1.78 19.29 -7.66
CA ASP A 367 1.18 18.02 -8.10
C ASP A 367 2.26 16.97 -8.39
N LEU A 368 3.39 17.35 -8.99
CA LEU A 368 4.55 16.47 -9.20
C LEU A 368 5.17 16.00 -7.88
N ILE A 369 5.31 16.89 -6.89
CA ILE A 369 5.78 16.52 -5.55
C ILE A 369 4.83 15.50 -4.90
N LEU A 370 3.52 15.67 -5.09
CA LEU A 370 2.53 14.70 -4.62
C LEU A 370 2.74 13.33 -5.27
N HIS A 371 2.90 13.28 -6.60
CA HIS A 371 3.11 12.02 -7.32
C HIS A 371 4.44 11.34 -6.96
N ARG A 372 5.51 12.11 -6.81
CA ARG A 372 6.79 11.60 -6.28
C ARG A 372 6.59 10.93 -4.92
N ARG A 373 5.85 11.57 -4.01
CA ARG A 373 5.64 11.08 -2.64
C ARG A 373 4.84 9.77 -2.61
N THR A 374 3.92 9.56 -3.55
CA THR A 374 3.11 8.34 -3.64
C THR A 374 3.81 7.21 -4.40
N LEU A 375 4.67 7.53 -5.37
CA LEU A 375 5.48 6.56 -6.12
C LEU A 375 6.73 6.09 -5.35
N ALA A 376 7.34 6.93 -4.52
CA ALA A 376 8.56 6.57 -3.78
C ALA A 376 8.45 5.27 -2.94
N PRO A 377 7.33 5.01 -2.22
CA PRO A 377 7.13 3.74 -1.53
C PRO A 377 7.14 2.51 -2.46
N VAL A 378 6.82 2.63 -3.75
CA VAL A 378 6.89 1.52 -4.72
C VAL A 378 8.33 1.05 -4.90
N LYS A 379 9.31 1.97 -4.94
CA LYS A 379 10.74 1.61 -4.95
C LYS A 379 11.13 0.80 -3.71
N THR A 380 10.74 1.27 -2.52
CA THR A 380 11.03 0.58 -1.26
C THR A 380 10.38 -0.80 -1.21
N LEU A 381 9.17 -0.92 -1.74
CA LEU A 381 8.44 -2.17 -1.87
C LEU A 381 9.22 -3.18 -2.73
N ILE A 382 9.58 -2.80 -3.95
CA ILE A 382 10.32 -3.65 -4.88
C ILE A 382 11.68 -4.05 -4.29
N TYR A 383 12.40 -3.10 -3.68
CA TYR A 383 13.66 -3.39 -2.99
C TYR A 383 13.46 -4.42 -1.87
N GLY A 384 12.39 -4.28 -1.09
CA GLY A 384 12.03 -5.20 -0.02
C GLY A 384 11.78 -6.63 -0.53
N LEU A 385 11.00 -6.77 -1.59
CA LEU A 385 10.77 -8.07 -2.26
C LEU A 385 12.07 -8.68 -2.77
N ARG A 386 12.97 -7.86 -3.34
CA ARG A 386 14.23 -8.35 -3.90
C ARG A 386 15.19 -8.87 -2.83
N ARG A 387 15.28 -8.16 -1.70
CA ARG A 387 16.33 -8.39 -0.71
C ARG A 387 15.90 -9.30 0.44
N TYR A 388 14.64 -9.19 0.87
CA TYR A 388 14.19 -9.73 2.16
C TYR A 388 12.99 -10.69 2.05
N ASP A 389 12.56 -11.08 0.85
CA ASP A 389 11.40 -11.96 0.66
C ASP A 389 11.59 -13.32 1.33
N ALA A 390 12.70 -14.01 1.06
CA ALA A 390 13.00 -15.30 1.67
C ALA A 390 13.08 -15.22 3.21
N ASP A 391 13.79 -14.22 3.74
CA ASP A 391 13.98 -14.06 5.19
C ASP A 391 12.66 -13.77 5.92
N ARG A 392 11.83 -12.88 5.35
CA ARG A 392 10.52 -12.52 5.95
C ARG A 392 9.53 -13.66 5.88
N ALA A 393 9.52 -14.39 4.77
CA ALA A 393 8.65 -15.53 4.60
C ALA A 393 9.07 -16.71 5.50
N ALA A 394 10.38 -16.94 5.69
CA ALA A 394 10.89 -17.95 6.62
C ALA A 394 10.53 -17.63 8.08
N ALA A 395 10.70 -16.38 8.50
CA ALA A 395 10.39 -15.95 9.87
C ALA A 395 8.92 -16.18 10.27
N LEU A 396 8.01 -16.14 9.30
CA LEU A 396 6.59 -16.43 9.54
C LEU A 396 6.31 -17.93 9.63
N LEU A 397 6.97 -18.75 8.81
CA LEU A 397 6.87 -20.22 8.90
C LEU A 397 7.35 -20.72 10.26
N ASP A 398 8.46 -20.17 10.77
CA ASP A 398 8.99 -20.54 12.09
C ASP A 398 8.06 -20.13 13.25
N SER A 399 7.23 -19.10 13.06
CA SER A 399 6.25 -18.66 14.05
C SER A 399 4.93 -19.46 14.03
N ASP A 400 4.61 -20.06 12.88
CA ASP A 400 3.39 -20.83 12.68
C ASP A 400 3.68 -22.33 12.88
N ASN A 401 3.43 -22.83 14.09
CA ASN A 401 3.65 -24.24 14.47
C ASN A 401 2.88 -25.27 13.60
N SER A 402 2.03 -24.83 12.67
CA SER A 402 1.24 -25.69 11.79
C SER A 402 1.99 -26.16 10.53
N VAL A 403 3.06 -25.46 10.10
CA VAL A 403 3.85 -25.81 8.91
C VAL A 403 5.30 -25.99 9.32
N LYS A 404 5.84 -27.20 9.23
CA LYS A 404 7.27 -27.42 9.51
C LYS A 404 8.10 -26.80 8.39
N SER A 405 9.08 -25.96 8.74
CA SER A 405 10.00 -25.30 7.80
C SER A 405 10.76 -26.28 6.88
N GLU A 406 10.85 -27.56 7.25
CA GLU A 406 11.47 -28.64 6.45
C GLU A 406 10.67 -29.02 5.18
N ASP A 407 9.35 -28.74 5.13
CA ASP A 407 8.49 -29.12 4.00
C ASP A 407 8.45 -28.07 2.88
N VAL A 408 8.97 -26.85 3.12
CA VAL A 408 8.93 -25.74 2.17
C VAL A 408 10.27 -25.61 1.44
N LYS A 409 10.30 -26.09 0.18
CA LYS A 409 11.50 -26.13 -0.67
C LYS A 409 12.14 -24.76 -0.95
N GLU A 410 11.33 -23.69 -0.98
CA GLU A 410 11.79 -22.31 -1.12
C GLU A 410 10.99 -21.41 -0.17
N PRO A 411 11.61 -20.78 0.84
CA PRO A 411 10.88 -20.02 1.84
C PRO A 411 10.22 -18.77 1.27
N GLY A 412 10.83 -18.12 0.26
CA GLY A 412 10.30 -16.90 -0.37
C GLY A 412 9.04 -17.11 -1.21
N TYR A 413 8.29 -16.05 -1.46
CA TYR A 413 7.20 -16.03 -2.45
C TYR A 413 7.71 -15.71 -3.86
N MET A 414 8.89 -15.08 -3.97
CA MET A 414 9.48 -14.65 -5.23
C MET A 414 10.49 -15.68 -5.75
N SER A 415 10.24 -16.22 -6.94
CA SER A 415 11.20 -17.10 -7.62
C SER A 415 12.51 -16.38 -7.95
N ARG A 416 13.62 -17.14 -8.03
CA ARG A 416 14.93 -16.60 -8.43
C ARG A 416 14.87 -15.84 -9.75
N ARG A 417 14.05 -16.30 -10.70
CA ARG A 417 13.87 -15.65 -12.00
C ARG A 417 13.17 -14.30 -11.82
N SER A 418 12.08 -14.26 -11.06
CA SER A 418 11.36 -13.00 -10.79
C SER A 418 12.24 -11.97 -10.07
N LEU A 419 13.10 -12.38 -9.14
CA LEU A 419 14.04 -11.49 -8.44
C LEU A 419 15.04 -10.80 -9.39
N VAL A 420 15.45 -11.48 -10.46
CA VAL A 420 16.31 -10.91 -11.51
C VAL A 420 15.54 -9.86 -12.31
N TYR A 421 14.32 -10.15 -12.76
CA TYR A 421 13.52 -9.17 -13.52
C TYR A 421 13.01 -8.01 -12.66
N LEU A 422 12.82 -8.21 -11.36
CA LEU A 422 12.53 -7.11 -10.44
C LEU A 422 13.67 -6.09 -10.35
N ALA A 423 14.89 -6.45 -10.71
CA ALA A 423 15.99 -5.49 -10.81
C ALA A 423 15.69 -4.41 -11.84
N ASP A 424 15.21 -4.82 -13.02
CA ASP A 424 14.83 -3.90 -14.09
C ASP A 424 13.68 -2.98 -13.66
N VAL A 425 12.63 -3.54 -13.02
CA VAL A 425 11.51 -2.72 -12.50
C VAL A 425 11.98 -1.75 -11.41
N HIS A 426 12.91 -2.16 -10.55
CA HIS A 426 13.50 -1.29 -9.53
C HIS A 426 14.26 -0.12 -10.16
N ASP A 427 15.02 -0.38 -11.23
CA ASP A 427 15.79 0.66 -11.92
C ASP A 427 14.87 1.61 -12.71
N GLN A 428 13.79 1.08 -13.29
CA GLN A 428 12.74 1.86 -13.95
C GLN A 428 12.02 2.80 -12.98
N ILE A 429 11.58 2.33 -11.80
CA ILE A 429 10.96 3.22 -10.80
C ILE A 429 11.95 4.26 -10.28
N GLU A 430 13.24 3.93 -10.16
CA GLU A 430 14.28 4.89 -9.80
C GLU A 430 14.44 5.98 -10.87
N GLN A 431 14.42 5.61 -12.16
CA GLN A 431 14.42 6.55 -13.26
C GLN A 431 13.18 7.45 -13.25
N VAL A 432 11.98 6.90 -13.01
CA VAL A 432 10.74 7.67 -12.83
C VAL A 432 10.90 8.72 -11.72
N LEU A 433 11.36 8.31 -10.55
CA LEU A 433 11.52 9.21 -9.39
C LEU A 433 12.58 10.29 -9.64
N SER A 434 13.67 9.95 -10.34
CA SER A 434 14.71 10.91 -10.72
C SER A 434 14.18 11.94 -11.73
N GLN A 435 13.41 11.52 -12.73
CA GLN A 435 12.78 12.45 -13.67
C GLN A 435 11.79 13.37 -12.96
N LEU A 436 10.98 12.85 -12.03
CA LEU A 436 10.08 13.69 -11.24
C LEU A 436 10.83 14.73 -10.40
N ASP A 437 12.01 14.40 -9.86
CA ASP A 437 12.86 15.39 -9.15
C ASP A 437 13.35 16.50 -10.07
N VAL A 438 13.88 16.14 -11.23
CA VAL A 438 14.37 17.11 -12.21
C VAL A 438 13.25 18.06 -12.62
N ILE A 439 12.06 17.51 -12.90
CA ILE A 439 10.93 18.30 -13.34
C ILE A 439 10.39 19.18 -12.19
N ALA A 440 10.27 18.64 -10.99
CA ALA A 440 9.80 19.41 -9.83
C ALA A 440 10.76 20.56 -9.49
N GLY A 441 12.07 20.34 -9.62
CA GLY A 441 13.11 21.34 -9.38
C GLY A 441 13.18 22.46 -10.42
N ILE A 442 12.58 22.30 -11.61
CA ILE A 442 12.47 23.39 -12.60
C ILE A 442 11.42 24.44 -12.17
N GLY A 443 10.49 24.08 -11.29
CA GLY A 443 9.43 24.97 -10.80
C GLY A 443 9.76 25.76 -9.53
N GLU A 444 10.93 25.50 -8.91
CA GLU A 444 11.51 26.31 -7.83
C GLU A 444 12.48 27.35 -8.39
#